data_AF-A0A101PFJ5-F1
#
_entry.id   AF-A0A101PFJ5-F1
#
_cell.length_a   1.000
_cell.length_b   1.000
_cell.length_c   1.000
_cell.angle_alpha   90.00
_cell.angle_beta   90.00
_cell.angle_gamma   90.00
#
_symmetry.space_group_name_H-M   'P 1'
#
loop_
_entity.id
_entity.type
_entity.pdbx_description
1 polymer ?
#
loop_
_entity_poly.entity_id
_entity_poly.type
_entity_poly.pdbx_seq_one_letter_code
_entity_poly.pdbx_strand_id
1 'polypeptide(L)' 'MSVHRNARCRGPYGGEGDQADGTDCSDPAVFEIVRYGLPPLPVCPVHLGPALLMASGVLWPPEIRLIGRV' A
#
# COMPACT_ATOMS: atom_id res chain seq x y z
N MET A 1 6.29 -1.39 20.95
CA MET A 1 5.71 -0.06 20.65
C MET A 1 5.78 0.12 19.14
N SER A 2 4.66 -0.10 18.46
CA SER A 2 4.58 -0.22 17.00
C SER A 2 4.75 1.14 16.34
N VAL A 3 5.92 1.38 15.75
CA VAL A 3 6.27 2.62 15.07
C VAL A 3 5.65 2.61 13.66
N HIS A 4 4.33 2.67 13.55
CA HIS A 4 3.66 2.98 12.28
C HIS A 4 3.34 4.47 12.24
N ARG A 5 4.40 5.29 12.14
CA ARG A 5 4.27 6.73 11.84
C ARG A 5 3.61 6.87 10.46
N ASN A 6 2.33 7.27 10.43
CA ASN A 6 1.66 7.90 9.29
C ASN A 6 2.03 7.36 7.89
N ALA A 7 1.98 6.04 7.69
CA ALA A 7 2.08 5.50 6.34
C ALA A 7 0.83 5.95 5.57
N ARG A 8 1.02 6.73 4.49
CA ARG A 8 -0.06 7.13 3.59
C ARG A 8 -0.29 6.04 2.56
N CYS A 9 -1.54 5.91 2.12
CA CYS A 9 -1.85 5.02 1.02
C CYS A 9 -1.06 5.41 -0.22
N ARG A 10 -0.47 4.42 -0.90
CA ARG A 10 0.25 4.58 -2.18
C ARG A 10 -0.64 4.34 -3.42
N GLY A 11 -1.95 4.35 -3.21
CA GLY A 11 -2.96 4.15 -4.23
C GLY A 11 -2.99 2.76 -4.88
N PRO A 12 -3.81 2.60 -5.94
CA PRO A 12 -4.04 1.32 -6.60
C PRO A 12 -2.87 0.81 -7.45
N TYR A 13 -1.91 1.67 -7.83
CA TYR A 13 -0.79 1.26 -8.69
C TYR A 13 0.52 1.05 -7.93
N GLY A 14 0.57 1.43 -6.66
CA GLY A 14 1.74 1.21 -5.80
C GLY A 14 2.87 2.23 -5.97
N GLY A 15 2.50 3.50 -6.14
CA GLY A 15 3.37 4.60 -6.54
C GLY A 15 4.83 4.59 -6.05
N GLU A 16 5.77 4.69 -6.98
CA GLU A 16 7.20 4.91 -6.73
C GLU A 16 7.49 6.40 -6.50
N GLY A 17 8.20 6.74 -5.42
CA GLY A 17 8.71 8.09 -5.16
C GLY A 17 7.66 9.13 -4.72
N ASP A 18 8.09 10.38 -4.58
CA ASP A 18 7.27 11.56 -4.20
C ASP A 18 6.42 12.09 -5.37
N GLN A 19 6.43 11.37 -6.51
CA GLN A 19 5.81 11.72 -7.79
C GLN A 19 4.98 10.55 -8.33
N ALA A 20 4.29 9.80 -7.47
CA ALA A 20 3.25 8.87 -7.89
C ALA A 20 2.03 9.65 -8.41
N ASP A 21 2.23 10.37 -9.50
CA ASP A 21 1.25 11.26 -10.11
C ASP A 21 0.04 10.43 -10.54
N GLY A 22 -1.13 10.78 -10.00
CA GLY A 22 -2.40 10.10 -10.25
C GLY A 22 -3.00 9.28 -9.09
N THR A 23 -2.43 9.33 -7.88
CA THR A 23 -2.91 8.50 -6.74
C THR A 23 -2.93 9.21 -5.38
N ASP A 24 -3.35 10.47 -5.35
CA ASP A 24 -3.33 11.34 -4.15
C ASP A 24 -4.36 10.93 -3.07
N CYS A 25 -4.31 9.66 -2.64
CA CYS A 25 -5.09 9.12 -1.56
C CYS A 25 -4.45 9.56 -0.25
N SER A 26 -5.07 10.54 0.40
CA SER A 26 -4.63 11.05 1.70
C SER A 26 -5.04 10.15 2.88
N ASP A 27 -5.74 9.05 2.62
CA ASP A 27 -6.19 8.14 3.67
C ASP A 27 -5.01 7.43 4.35
N PRO A 28 -5.14 7.14 5.65
CA PRO A 28 -4.14 6.36 6.36
C PRO A 28 -4.07 4.94 5.77
N ALA A 29 -2.86 4.44 5.57
CA ALA A 29 -2.66 3.04 5.24
C ALA A 29 -2.92 2.18 6.48
N VAL A 30 -3.77 1.18 6.28
CA VAL A 30 -4.19 0.23 7.33
C VAL A 30 -3.60 -1.16 7.03
N PHE A 31 -3.26 -1.41 5.78
CA PHE A 31 -2.66 -2.64 5.29
C PHE A 31 -1.32 -2.37 4.62
N GLU A 32 -0.45 -3.36 4.60
CA GLU A 32 0.70 -3.44 3.71
C GLU A 32 0.68 -4.74 2.91
N ILE A 33 1.04 -4.66 1.63
CA ILE A 33 1.30 -5.83 0.79
C ILE A 33 2.80 -6.12 0.92
N VAL A 34 3.14 -7.17 1.66
CA VAL A 34 4.53 -7.52 2.04
C VAL A 34 5.31 -8.05 0.86
N ARG A 35 4.67 -8.91 0.07
CA ARG A 35 5.26 -9.50 -1.14
C ARG A 35 5.13 -8.52 -2.31
N TYR A 36 5.95 -7.48 -2.25
CA TYR A 36 6.09 -6.47 -3.28
C TYR A 36 7.55 -6.46 -3.78
N GLY A 37 7.79 -6.21 -5.06
CA GLY A 37 9.13 -6.13 -5.65
C GLY A 37 9.97 -4.95 -5.17
N LEU A 38 9.36 -4.06 -4.38
CA LEU A 38 9.93 -2.90 -3.72
C LEU A 38 9.59 -3.01 -2.21
N PRO A 39 9.94 -2.03 -1.33
CA PRO A 39 9.50 -2.07 0.06
C PRO A 39 7.98 -2.29 0.19
N PRO A 40 7.50 -2.93 1.27
CA PRO A 40 6.10 -3.30 1.43
C PRO A 40 5.15 -2.16 1.08
N LEU A 41 4.14 -2.44 0.28
CA LEU A 41 3.27 -1.42 -0.30
C LEU A 41 2.13 -1.05 0.68
N PRO A 42 2.15 0.15 1.30
CA PRO A 42 1.09 0.56 2.22
C PRO A 42 -0.16 1.03 1.48
N VAL A 43 -1.32 0.52 1.87
CA VAL A 43 -2.62 0.82 1.25
C VAL A 43 -3.73 0.98 2.28
N CYS A 44 -4.69 1.87 1.99
CA CYS A 44 -5.91 1.99 2.76
C CYS A 44 -6.89 0.86 2.38
N PRO A 45 -7.96 0.63 3.16
CA PRO A 45 -8.95 -0.42 2.88
C PRO A 45 -9.57 -0.33 1.49
N VAL A 46 -9.77 0.90 0.97
CA VAL A 46 -10.37 1.15 -0.35
C VAL A 46 -9.45 0.68 -1.49
N HIS A 47 -8.14 0.89 -1.34
CA HIS A 47 -7.17 0.60 -2.41
C HIS A 47 -6.53 -0.78 -2.30
N LEU A 48 -6.79 -1.57 -1.26
CA LEU A 48 -6.21 -2.92 -1.12
C LEU A 48 -6.57 -3.84 -2.29
N GLY A 49 -7.85 -3.96 -2.62
CA GLY A 49 -8.33 -4.78 -3.74
C GLY A 49 -7.73 -4.33 -5.08
N PRO A 50 -7.90 -3.04 -5.45
CA PRO A 50 -7.27 -2.48 -6.65
C PRO A 50 -5.76 -2.69 -6.69
N ALA A 51 -5.02 -2.49 -5.59
CA ALA A 51 -3.58 -2.66 -5.53
C ALA A 51 -3.13 -4.10 -5.80
N LEU A 52 -3.83 -5.09 -5.26
CA LEU A 52 -3.53 -6.50 -5.54
C LEU A 52 -3.69 -6.86 -7.03
N LEU A 53 -4.57 -6.17 -7.75
CA LEU A 53 -4.87 -6.43 -9.16
C LEU A 53 -4.04 -5.58 -10.12
N MET A 54 -3.72 -4.34 -9.74
CA MET A 54 -3.22 -3.31 -10.66
C MET A 54 -1.76 -2.93 -10.38
N ALA A 55 -1.25 -3.11 -9.16
CA ALA A 55 0.13 -2.77 -8.85
C ALA A 55 1.09 -3.82 -9.43
N SER A 56 1.91 -3.39 -10.39
CA SER A 56 2.82 -4.26 -11.16
C SER A 56 3.88 -4.98 -10.32
N GLY A 57 4.19 -4.47 -9.12
CA GLY A 57 5.19 -5.06 -8.23
C GLY A 57 4.65 -6.13 -7.28
N VAL A 58 3.34 -6.46 -7.26
CA VAL A 58 2.79 -7.46 -6.33
C VAL A 58 3.18 -8.87 -6.76
N LEU A 59 3.83 -9.61 -5.86
CA LEU A 59 4.32 -10.96 -6.11
C LEU A 59 3.31 -12.00 -5.60
N TRP A 60 2.87 -12.91 -6.49
CA TRP A 60 1.88 -13.93 -6.18
C TRP A 60 2.51 -15.22 -5.59
N PRO A 61 1.88 -15.87 -4.59
CA PRO A 61 0.69 -15.43 -3.84
C PRO A 61 0.96 -14.21 -2.94
N PRO A 62 0.06 -13.21 -2.84
CA PRO A 62 0.29 -12.02 -2.04
C PRO A 62 0.28 -12.35 -0.55
N GLU A 63 1.06 -11.61 0.21
CA GLU A 63 1.00 -11.60 1.67
C GLU A 63 0.59 -10.21 2.13
N ILE A 64 -0.46 -10.14 2.94
CA ILE A 64 -1.08 -8.89 3.39
C ILE A 64 -0.99 -8.85 4.91
N ARG A 65 -0.53 -7.73 5.45
CA ARG A 65 -0.46 -7.49 6.89
C ARG A 65 -1.27 -6.28 7.29
N LEU A 66 -1.90 -6.38 8.46
CA LEU A 66 -2.56 -5.26 9.10
C LEU A 66 -1.52 -4.45 9.88
N ILE A 67 -1.37 -3.16 9.56
CA ILE A 67 -0.36 -2.25 10.15
C ILE A 67 -0.99 -1.11 10.96
N GLY A 68 -2.30 -0.95 10.89
CA GLY A 68 -3.03 0.08 11.61
C GLY A 68 -4.49 -0.30 11.83
N ARG A 69 -5.23 0.60 12.46
CA ARG A 69 -6.69 0.54 12.57
C ARG A 69 -7.21 1.96 12.38
N VAL A 70 -8.24 2.11 11.56
CA VAL A 70 -9.01 3.35 11.40
C VAL A 70 -9.96 3.55 12.57
#